data_AF-A0A3D2YFH4-F1
#
_entry.id   AF-A0A3D2YFH4-F1
#
_cell.length_a   1.000
_cell.length_b   1.000
_cell.length_c   1.000
_cell.angle_alpha   90.00
_cell.angle_beta   90.00
_cell.angle_gamma   90.00
#
_symmetry.space_group_name_H-M   'P 1'
#
loop_
_entity.id
_entity.type
_entity.pdbx_description
1 polymer ?
#
loop_
_entity_poly.entity_id
_entity_poly.type
_entity_poly.pdbx_seq_one_letter_code
_entity_poly.pdbx_strand_id
1 'polypeptide(L)'
;MEFLSNKPLLITDTILRDAHQSQAATRMTIEDMLPALEQLDAIGYYSLECWGGATFDACMRFLNEDPWERLRTIRKHVKNTKLQMLFRGQNILGYKHYADDVVDAFCAKSIENGIDIIRIFDALNDVRNLEQAIKSTKKYGGQVEATLSYTISPIHNEAYFVKLAKELEGMGADAICIKDMANLLLPMEAYSLVKALKETVSVPIHLHTHNTSGTGDMTLLMAAYAGVDIVDTALSPMANGTSQPATESLVATLQGTVRDTGLSLEKMSPVAAHFRKVAQRLQDAGILDPKVLRVDTNTLLYQVPGGMLSNLISQLKQAGKEDKYYDVLAEIPRVRKDFGYPPLVTPSSQIVGTQAVMNVIMGERYKTFPKESRAMLKGEYGKLPGEVSEEVRAKAGIAPEDVITCRPADLLEPELDKYRQEFKGLAKSDEDVLSLALFPQVAPKFIEKRDAPKAAPAPAAPAAKPADANGVRELYVEWKN
;
A
#
# COMPACT_ATOMS: atom_id res chain seq x y z
N MET A 1 -25.35 16.71 -15.23
CA MET A 1 -24.52 15.66 -15.83
C MET A 1 -25.32 14.37 -15.80
N GLU A 2 -25.18 13.52 -16.80
CA GLU A 2 -25.76 12.18 -16.81
C GLU A 2 -24.65 11.15 -16.56
N PHE A 3 -24.99 10.03 -15.94
CA PHE A 3 -24.06 8.92 -15.77
C PHE A 3 -23.84 8.22 -17.11
N LEU A 4 -22.58 7.96 -17.48
CA LEU A 4 -22.23 7.25 -18.73
C LEU A 4 -22.46 5.73 -18.65
N SER A 5 -22.72 5.20 -17.45
CA SER A 5 -23.02 3.80 -17.19
C SER A 5 -24.27 3.67 -16.34
N ASN A 6 -25.10 2.68 -16.65
CA ASN A 6 -26.33 2.36 -15.89
C ASN A 6 -26.16 1.09 -15.02
N LYS A 7 -24.93 0.60 -14.87
CA LYS A 7 -24.62 -0.52 -13.97
C LYS A 7 -24.41 0.01 -12.54
N PRO A 8 -24.79 -0.72 -11.49
CA PRO A 8 -24.39 -0.42 -10.12
C PRO A 8 -22.89 -0.16 -10.00
N LEU A 9 -22.48 0.82 -9.19
CA LEU A 9 -21.07 1.00 -8.85
C LEU A 9 -20.65 -0.07 -7.84
N LEU A 10 -19.56 -0.77 -8.13
CA LEU A 10 -18.99 -1.78 -7.25
C LEU A 10 -18.01 -1.13 -6.25
N ILE A 11 -18.02 -1.60 -5.01
CA ILE A 11 -17.18 -1.07 -3.94
C ILE A 11 -16.22 -2.15 -3.43
N THR A 12 -14.95 -1.79 -3.33
CA THR A 12 -13.93 -2.53 -2.58
C THR A 12 -13.64 -1.79 -1.29
N ASP A 13 -13.69 -2.47 -0.15
CA ASP A 13 -13.36 -1.84 1.14
C ASP A 13 -11.93 -2.19 1.59
N THR A 14 -11.18 -1.19 2.02
CA THR A 14 -9.76 -1.30 2.39
C THR A 14 -9.52 -1.35 3.90
N ILE A 15 -10.57 -1.41 4.73
CA ILE A 15 -10.47 -1.33 6.20
C ILE A 15 -9.47 -2.34 6.80
N LEU A 16 -9.32 -3.52 6.18
CA LEU A 16 -8.43 -4.60 6.64
C LEU A 16 -6.96 -4.45 6.19
N ARG A 17 -6.65 -3.50 5.28
CA ARG A 17 -5.30 -3.30 4.70
C ARG A 17 -4.92 -1.83 4.63
N ASP A 18 -5.37 -1.09 3.61
CA ASP A 18 -4.82 0.25 3.33
C ASP A 18 -5.22 1.30 4.36
N ALA A 19 -6.42 1.18 4.95
CA ALA A 19 -6.92 2.18 5.90
C ALA A 19 -6.00 2.31 7.13
N HIS A 20 -5.71 1.18 7.80
CA HIS A 20 -4.81 1.16 8.95
C HIS A 20 -3.33 1.27 8.56
N GLN A 21 -2.95 0.86 7.35
CA GLN A 21 -1.62 1.16 6.81
C GLN A 21 -1.40 2.67 6.71
N SER A 22 -2.40 3.39 6.21
CA SER A 22 -2.33 4.84 5.97
C SER A 22 -2.41 5.66 7.26
N GLN A 23 -3.30 5.28 8.18
CA GLN A 23 -3.57 6.11 9.37
C GLN A 23 -2.88 5.62 10.65
N ALA A 24 -2.58 4.32 10.75
CA ALA A 24 -2.11 3.69 11.98
C ALA A 24 -0.84 2.84 11.76
N ALA A 25 -0.03 3.25 10.78
CA ALA A 25 1.26 2.64 10.46
C ALA A 25 1.22 1.11 10.28
N THR A 26 0.08 0.54 9.87
CA THR A 26 -0.10 -0.92 9.69
C THR A 26 -0.12 -1.71 11.01
N ARG A 27 -0.70 -1.17 12.08
CA ARG A 27 -0.66 -1.77 13.44
C ARG A 27 -2.00 -2.36 13.92
N MET A 28 -2.97 -2.54 13.03
CA MET A 28 -4.18 -3.29 13.35
C MET A 28 -3.85 -4.77 13.47
N THR A 29 -4.24 -5.40 14.58
CA THR A 29 -4.00 -6.83 14.85
C THR A 29 -5.09 -7.69 14.23
N ILE A 30 -4.85 -9.00 14.09
CA ILE A 30 -5.91 -9.93 13.70
C ILE A 30 -7.04 -9.97 14.74
N GLU A 31 -6.74 -9.78 16.02
CA GLU A 31 -7.72 -9.71 17.11
C GLU A 31 -8.67 -8.50 16.97
N ASP A 32 -8.16 -7.36 16.48
CA ASP A 32 -9.00 -6.21 16.15
C ASP A 32 -9.93 -6.50 14.98
N MET A 33 -9.52 -7.33 14.01
CA MET A 33 -10.28 -7.60 12.79
C MET A 33 -11.34 -8.69 12.99
N LEU A 34 -10.97 -9.78 13.69
CA LEU A 34 -11.71 -11.03 13.78
C LEU A 34 -13.21 -10.86 14.13
N PRO A 35 -13.61 -10.01 15.11
CA PRO A 35 -15.01 -9.87 15.49
C PRO A 35 -15.93 -9.32 14.39
N ALA A 36 -15.37 -8.65 13.38
CA ALA A 36 -16.14 -7.98 12.32
C ALA A 36 -16.12 -8.73 10.98
N LEU A 37 -15.31 -9.78 10.80
CA LEU A 37 -15.07 -10.40 9.49
C LEU A 37 -16.32 -10.98 8.84
N GLU A 38 -17.16 -11.69 9.59
CA GLU A 38 -18.40 -12.28 9.03
C GLU A 38 -19.43 -11.20 8.67
N GLN A 39 -19.45 -10.10 9.41
CA GLN A 39 -20.33 -8.97 9.09
C GLN A 39 -19.83 -8.22 7.85
N LEU A 40 -18.51 -8.04 7.71
CA LEU A 40 -17.90 -7.50 6.49
C LEU A 40 -18.26 -8.36 5.26
N ASP A 41 -18.18 -9.68 5.40
CA ASP A 41 -18.53 -10.63 4.32
C ASP A 41 -19.99 -10.56 3.89
N ALA A 42 -20.89 -10.16 4.79
CA ALA A 42 -22.34 -10.08 4.55
C ALA A 42 -22.82 -8.74 3.94
N ILE A 43 -21.93 -7.75 3.80
CA ILE A 43 -22.27 -6.43 3.25
C ILE A 43 -22.56 -6.50 1.75
N GLY A 44 -21.78 -7.29 1.01
CA GLY A 44 -21.89 -7.41 -0.45
C GLY A 44 -20.85 -6.62 -1.24
N TYR A 45 -19.68 -6.33 -0.64
CA TYR A 45 -18.56 -5.70 -1.35
C TYR A 45 -18.12 -6.54 -2.57
N TYR A 46 -17.56 -5.88 -3.58
CA TYR A 46 -16.91 -6.55 -4.70
C TYR A 46 -15.69 -7.35 -4.24
N SER A 47 -14.85 -6.72 -3.41
CA SER A 47 -13.73 -7.34 -2.73
C SER A 47 -13.43 -6.65 -1.40
N LEU A 48 -12.69 -7.34 -0.54
CA LEU A 48 -12.08 -6.79 0.67
C LEU A 48 -10.58 -6.82 0.49
N GLU A 49 -9.94 -5.66 0.51
CA GLU A 49 -8.50 -5.60 0.48
C GLU A 49 -7.95 -5.86 1.88
N CYS A 50 -7.29 -7.01 2.06
CA CYS A 50 -7.01 -7.55 3.38
C CYS A 50 -5.58 -8.06 3.58
N TRP A 51 -4.76 -8.04 2.52
CA TRP A 51 -3.43 -8.62 2.56
C TRP A 51 -2.47 -7.92 1.58
N GLY A 52 -1.18 -8.25 1.64
CA GLY A 52 -0.17 -7.57 0.84
C GLY A 52 0.15 -6.15 1.35
N GLY A 53 0.75 -5.33 0.48
CA GLY A 53 1.30 -4.04 0.88
C GLY A 53 2.29 -4.19 2.05
N ALA A 54 2.20 -3.31 3.04
CA ALA A 54 3.09 -3.33 4.20
C ALA A 54 2.66 -4.32 5.30
N THR A 55 1.51 -4.98 5.16
CA THR A 55 0.97 -5.85 6.22
C THR A 55 1.87 -7.04 6.50
N PHE A 56 2.50 -7.61 5.47
CA PHE A 56 3.36 -8.78 5.62
C PHE A 56 4.59 -8.51 6.50
N ASP A 57 5.30 -7.39 6.27
CA ASP A 57 6.38 -6.94 7.15
C ASP A 57 5.85 -6.62 8.55
N ALA A 58 4.74 -5.89 8.64
CA ALA A 58 4.23 -5.42 9.92
C ALA A 58 3.77 -6.54 10.84
N CYS A 59 3.14 -7.58 10.30
CA CYS A 59 2.74 -8.79 11.02
C CYS A 59 3.93 -9.39 11.79
N MET A 60 5.03 -9.67 11.09
CA MET A 60 6.20 -10.28 11.70
C MET A 60 6.98 -9.31 12.58
N ARG A 61 7.20 -8.08 12.10
CA ARG A 61 8.11 -7.11 12.72
C ARG A 61 7.55 -6.50 14.00
N PHE A 62 6.25 -6.23 14.04
CA PHE A 62 5.64 -5.42 15.11
C PHE A 62 4.52 -6.14 15.84
N LEU A 63 3.76 -6.98 15.15
CA LEU A 63 2.56 -7.59 15.71
C LEU A 63 2.81 -9.00 16.27
N ASN A 64 3.96 -9.60 15.91
CA ASN A 64 4.26 -10.98 16.24
C ASN A 64 3.17 -11.94 15.74
N GLU A 65 2.65 -11.66 14.54
CA GLU A 65 1.65 -12.46 13.85
C GLU A 65 2.27 -13.08 12.59
N ASP A 66 1.86 -14.31 12.27
CA ASP A 66 2.21 -14.93 11.00
C ASP A 66 1.31 -14.35 9.89
N PRO A 67 1.86 -13.68 8.87
CA PRO A 67 1.05 -13.09 7.81
C PRO A 67 0.25 -14.14 7.02
N TRP A 68 0.71 -15.39 6.93
CA TRP A 68 -0.01 -16.46 6.27
C TRP A 68 -1.19 -16.96 7.11
N GLU A 69 -1.02 -17.06 8.43
CA GLU A 69 -2.14 -17.38 9.33
C GLU A 69 -3.17 -16.25 9.39
N ARG A 70 -2.74 -14.99 9.30
CA ARG A 70 -3.65 -13.85 9.16
C ARG A 70 -4.53 -14.02 7.92
N LEU A 71 -3.94 -14.34 6.77
CA LEU A 71 -4.69 -14.58 5.53
C LEU A 71 -5.66 -15.77 5.68
N ARG A 72 -5.20 -16.92 6.17
CA ARG A 72 -6.05 -18.10 6.40
C ARG A 72 -7.21 -17.82 7.36
N THR A 73 -6.95 -17.04 8.41
CA THR A 73 -7.97 -16.62 9.38
C THR A 73 -9.01 -15.74 8.72
N ILE A 74 -8.60 -14.75 7.93
CA ILE A 74 -9.52 -13.89 7.19
C ILE A 74 -10.37 -14.71 6.22
N ARG A 75 -9.74 -15.58 5.41
CA ARG A 75 -10.44 -16.46 4.46
C ARG A 75 -11.42 -17.41 5.12
N LYS A 76 -11.12 -17.90 6.33
CA LYS A 76 -12.01 -18.78 7.08
C LYS A 76 -13.34 -18.11 7.43
N HIS A 77 -13.32 -16.81 7.72
CA HIS A 77 -14.50 -16.05 8.15
C HIS A 77 -15.17 -15.26 7.02
N VAL A 78 -14.38 -14.75 6.06
CA VAL A 78 -14.88 -14.10 4.84
C VAL A 78 -14.95 -15.19 3.79
N LYS A 79 -16.14 -15.63 3.36
CA LYS A 79 -16.31 -16.74 2.41
C LYS A 79 -16.96 -16.34 1.10
N ASN A 80 -17.75 -15.27 1.10
CA ASN A 80 -18.55 -14.85 -0.04
C ASN A 80 -17.89 -13.71 -0.83
N THR A 81 -17.16 -12.86 -0.13
CA THR A 81 -16.48 -11.70 -0.70
C THR A 81 -15.08 -12.07 -1.19
N LYS A 82 -14.67 -11.52 -2.33
CA LYS A 82 -13.33 -11.75 -2.86
C LYS A 82 -12.28 -11.14 -1.95
N LEU A 83 -11.21 -11.87 -1.63
CA LEU A 83 -10.06 -11.30 -0.93
C LEU A 83 -9.08 -10.73 -1.95
N GLN A 84 -8.70 -9.47 -1.73
CA GLN A 84 -7.80 -8.74 -2.58
C GLN A 84 -6.49 -8.44 -1.83
N MET A 85 -5.36 -8.53 -2.54
CA MET A 85 -4.07 -8.08 -2.04
C MET A 85 -3.41 -7.05 -2.96
N LEU A 86 -2.56 -6.20 -2.37
CA LEU A 86 -1.65 -5.33 -3.12
C LEU A 86 -0.28 -6.01 -3.28
N PHE A 87 0.18 -6.14 -4.52
CA PHE A 87 1.39 -6.88 -4.90
C PHE A 87 2.29 -6.03 -5.81
N ARG A 88 3.56 -5.84 -5.45
CA ARG A 88 4.46 -4.93 -6.15
C ARG A 88 5.30 -5.65 -7.21
N GLY A 89 4.65 -6.22 -8.23
CA GLY A 89 5.32 -6.88 -9.36
C GLY A 89 6.50 -7.76 -8.94
N GLN A 90 7.65 -7.58 -9.58
CA GLN A 90 8.89 -8.31 -9.28
C GLN A 90 9.45 -8.09 -7.87
N ASN A 91 9.01 -7.05 -7.16
CA ASN A 91 9.36 -6.83 -5.76
C ASN A 91 8.49 -7.62 -4.77
N ILE A 92 7.38 -8.20 -5.21
CA ILE A 92 6.43 -8.93 -4.35
C ILE A 92 5.96 -7.99 -3.21
N LEU A 93 6.34 -8.27 -1.97
CA LEU A 93 6.11 -7.43 -0.78
C LEU A 93 7.42 -6.97 -0.13
N GLY A 94 8.57 -7.30 -0.73
CA GLY A 94 9.90 -6.98 -0.23
C GLY A 94 10.50 -5.73 -0.87
N TYR A 95 11.81 -5.49 -0.65
CA TYR A 95 12.47 -4.22 -1.01
C TYR A 95 13.37 -4.26 -2.27
N LYS A 96 13.62 -5.45 -2.84
CA LYS A 96 14.41 -5.66 -4.07
C LYS A 96 13.60 -6.43 -5.12
N HIS A 97 14.09 -6.56 -6.36
CA HIS A 97 13.54 -7.55 -7.28
C HIS A 97 13.94 -8.96 -6.83
N TYR A 98 13.03 -9.91 -7.02
CA TYR A 98 13.26 -11.32 -6.79
C TYR A 98 13.31 -12.07 -8.12
N ALA A 99 14.00 -13.21 -8.14
CA ALA A 99 13.97 -14.11 -9.29
C ALA A 99 12.54 -14.63 -9.55
N ASP A 100 12.29 -15.05 -10.79
CA ASP A 100 10.94 -15.41 -11.25
C ASP A 100 10.33 -16.61 -10.50
N ASP A 101 11.17 -17.53 -10.03
CA ASP A 101 10.76 -18.69 -9.25
C ASP A 101 10.21 -18.31 -7.87
N VAL A 102 10.76 -17.27 -7.24
CA VAL A 102 10.24 -16.72 -5.98
C VAL A 102 8.90 -16.01 -6.20
N VAL A 103 8.77 -15.24 -7.30
CA VAL A 103 7.50 -14.57 -7.65
C VAL A 103 6.41 -15.61 -7.94
N ASP A 104 6.71 -16.63 -8.73
CA ASP A 104 5.79 -17.72 -9.06
C ASP A 104 5.31 -18.45 -7.80
N ALA A 105 6.23 -18.86 -6.92
CA ALA A 105 5.92 -19.54 -5.68
C ALA A 105 5.10 -18.66 -4.72
N PHE A 106 5.39 -17.35 -4.65
CA PHE A 106 4.62 -16.45 -3.79
C PHE A 106 3.19 -16.26 -4.32
N CYS A 107 3.00 -16.07 -5.62
CA CYS A 107 1.67 -16.03 -6.23
C CYS A 107 0.89 -17.33 -5.96
N ALA A 108 1.53 -18.49 -6.15
CA ALA A 108 0.94 -19.79 -5.87
C ALA A 108 0.42 -19.88 -4.43
N LYS A 109 1.29 -19.58 -3.45
CA LYS A 109 0.95 -19.64 -2.03
C LYS A 109 -0.09 -18.61 -1.61
N SER A 110 -0.09 -17.43 -2.22
CA SER A 110 -1.11 -16.40 -1.96
C SER A 110 -2.51 -16.89 -2.35
N ILE A 111 -2.64 -17.47 -3.55
CA ILE A 111 -3.91 -17.98 -4.07
C ILE A 111 -4.33 -19.25 -3.33
N GLU A 112 -3.41 -20.19 -3.07
CA GLU A 112 -3.67 -21.40 -2.29
C GLU A 112 -4.26 -21.09 -0.90
N ASN A 113 -3.80 -20.01 -0.27
CA ASN A 113 -4.25 -19.60 1.06
C ASN A 113 -5.50 -18.68 1.04
N GLY A 114 -6.00 -18.31 -0.14
CA GLY A 114 -7.34 -17.72 -0.29
C GLY A 114 -7.42 -16.32 -0.93
N ILE A 115 -6.33 -15.78 -1.48
CA ILE A 115 -6.40 -14.55 -2.29
C ILE A 115 -7.10 -14.84 -3.62
N ASP A 116 -8.10 -14.03 -3.96
CA ASP A 116 -8.84 -14.12 -5.21
C ASP A 116 -8.34 -13.11 -6.26
N ILE A 117 -8.04 -11.87 -5.82
CA ILE A 117 -7.57 -10.78 -6.68
C ILE A 117 -6.17 -10.35 -6.25
N ILE A 118 -5.24 -10.35 -7.19
CA ILE A 118 -3.91 -9.77 -7.00
C ILE A 118 -3.86 -8.45 -7.77
N ARG A 119 -3.83 -7.33 -7.04
CA ARG A 119 -3.60 -6.00 -7.60
C ARG A 119 -2.09 -5.79 -7.79
N ILE A 120 -1.64 -5.83 -9.03
CA ILE A 120 -0.23 -5.86 -9.42
C ILE A 120 0.20 -4.47 -9.92
N PHE A 121 1.16 -3.85 -9.25
CA PHE A 121 1.70 -2.54 -9.62
C PHE A 121 3.23 -2.50 -9.61
N ASP A 122 3.80 -1.55 -10.37
CA ASP A 122 5.21 -1.21 -10.36
C ASP A 122 5.37 0.28 -10.04
N ALA A 123 6.41 0.62 -9.26
CA ALA A 123 6.62 2.00 -8.82
C ALA A 123 7.00 2.96 -9.97
N LEU A 124 7.60 2.43 -11.03
CA LEU A 124 8.06 3.18 -12.20
C LEU A 124 7.06 3.11 -13.37
N ASN A 125 5.98 2.31 -13.24
CA ASN A 125 5.11 1.90 -14.33
C ASN A 125 5.84 1.10 -15.44
N ASP A 126 6.96 0.44 -15.13
CA ASP A 126 7.63 -0.46 -16.07
C ASP A 126 6.89 -1.80 -16.11
N VAL A 127 6.09 -2.02 -17.16
CA VAL A 127 5.24 -3.22 -17.29
C VAL A 127 6.04 -4.52 -17.28
N ARG A 128 7.32 -4.49 -17.66
CA ARG A 128 8.18 -5.69 -17.67
C ARG A 128 8.34 -6.26 -16.27
N ASN A 129 8.34 -5.40 -15.25
CA ASN A 129 8.39 -5.83 -13.85
C ASN A 129 7.09 -6.50 -13.37
N LEU A 130 6.01 -6.46 -14.17
CA LEU A 130 4.72 -7.07 -13.83
C LEU A 130 4.53 -8.42 -14.51
N GLU A 131 5.31 -8.70 -15.56
CA GLU A 131 5.10 -9.83 -16.46
C GLU A 131 5.03 -11.17 -15.71
N GLN A 132 6.01 -11.45 -14.84
CA GLN A 132 6.04 -12.71 -14.10
C GLN A 132 4.87 -12.82 -13.12
N ALA A 133 4.54 -11.75 -12.41
CA ALA A 133 3.44 -11.74 -11.44
C ALA A 133 2.08 -11.95 -12.14
N ILE A 134 1.86 -11.31 -13.30
CA ILE A 134 0.66 -11.50 -14.12
C ILE A 134 0.56 -12.95 -14.59
N LYS A 135 1.63 -13.49 -15.20
CA LYS A 135 1.68 -14.89 -15.65
C LYS A 135 1.39 -15.88 -14.52
N SER A 136 2.02 -15.68 -13.36
CA SER A 136 1.88 -16.57 -12.21
C SER A 136 0.47 -16.51 -11.61
N THR A 137 -0.09 -15.31 -11.48
CA THR A 137 -1.47 -15.12 -11.00
C THR A 137 -2.46 -15.87 -11.88
N LYS A 138 -2.37 -15.71 -13.22
CA LYS A 138 -3.24 -16.44 -14.17
C LYS A 138 -3.02 -17.94 -14.11
N LYS A 139 -1.75 -18.40 -14.04
CA LYS A 139 -1.38 -19.81 -13.94
C LYS A 139 -2.05 -20.52 -12.77
N TYR A 140 -2.18 -19.84 -11.63
CA TYR A 140 -2.77 -20.40 -10.41
C TYR A 140 -4.26 -20.05 -10.23
N GLY A 141 -4.91 -19.45 -11.23
CA GLY A 141 -6.35 -19.21 -11.23
C GLY A 141 -6.81 -17.95 -10.49
N GLY A 142 -5.88 -17.06 -10.11
CA GLY A 142 -6.21 -15.75 -9.55
C GLY A 142 -6.64 -14.74 -10.60
N GLN A 143 -7.31 -13.68 -10.16
CA GLN A 143 -7.69 -12.53 -11.00
C GLN A 143 -6.58 -11.49 -10.99
N VAL A 144 -6.16 -11.05 -12.18
CA VAL A 144 -5.14 -10.02 -12.35
C VAL A 144 -5.80 -8.65 -12.41
N GLU A 145 -5.53 -7.81 -11.42
CA GLU A 145 -5.83 -6.39 -11.51
C GLU A 145 -4.53 -5.61 -11.75
N ALA A 146 -4.24 -5.28 -13.00
CA ALA A 146 -3.01 -4.59 -13.37
C ALA A 146 -3.14 -3.08 -13.14
N THR A 147 -2.11 -2.44 -12.60
CA THR A 147 -2.25 -1.12 -11.97
C THR A 147 -1.40 -0.05 -12.63
N LEU A 148 -2.03 1.10 -12.89
CA LEU A 148 -1.41 2.36 -13.27
C LEU A 148 -1.07 3.14 -11.99
N SER A 149 0.22 3.30 -11.67
CA SER A 149 0.66 4.20 -10.60
C SER A 149 0.50 5.64 -11.08
N TYR A 150 -0.63 6.28 -10.73
CA TYR A 150 -0.97 7.61 -11.21
C TYR A 150 -0.03 8.68 -10.64
N THR A 151 0.32 9.65 -11.47
CA THR A 151 1.15 10.80 -11.08
C THR A 151 1.02 11.94 -12.08
N ILE A 152 1.50 13.13 -11.70
CA ILE A 152 1.53 14.32 -12.55
C ILE A 152 2.98 14.70 -12.81
N SER A 153 3.35 14.88 -14.08
CA SER A 153 4.63 15.48 -14.48
C SER A 153 4.56 15.91 -15.94
N PRO A 154 5.58 16.61 -16.50
CA PRO A 154 5.57 17.01 -17.91
C PRO A 154 5.42 15.87 -18.93
N ILE A 155 5.65 14.62 -18.53
CA ILE A 155 5.53 13.44 -19.41
C ILE A 155 4.30 12.56 -19.13
N HIS A 156 3.64 12.75 -17.97
CA HIS A 156 2.46 11.96 -17.60
C HIS A 156 1.21 12.73 -17.96
N ASN A 157 0.47 12.21 -18.93
CA ASN A 157 -0.81 12.75 -19.39
C ASN A 157 -1.78 11.60 -19.66
N GLU A 158 -3.01 11.91 -20.05
CA GLU A 158 -4.04 10.90 -20.33
C GLU A 158 -3.58 9.86 -21.35
N ALA A 159 -2.96 10.27 -22.46
CA ALA A 159 -2.47 9.37 -23.50
C ALA A 159 -1.40 8.39 -22.99
N TYR A 160 -0.54 8.82 -22.07
CA TYR A 160 0.43 7.94 -21.39
C TYR A 160 -0.30 6.80 -20.66
N PHE A 161 -1.28 7.13 -19.82
CA PHE A 161 -1.99 6.15 -19.01
C PHE A 161 -2.89 5.24 -19.85
N VAL A 162 -3.53 5.76 -20.90
CA VAL A 162 -4.33 4.98 -21.85
C VAL A 162 -3.47 3.97 -22.62
N LYS A 163 -2.28 4.38 -23.09
CA LYS A 163 -1.33 3.45 -23.73
C LYS A 163 -0.92 2.33 -22.78
N LEU A 164 -0.57 2.69 -21.55
CA LEU A 164 -0.16 1.73 -20.52
C LEU A 164 -1.27 0.73 -20.19
N ALA A 165 -2.52 1.19 -20.06
CA ALA A 165 -3.67 0.32 -19.82
C ALA A 165 -3.88 -0.71 -20.95
N LYS A 166 -3.73 -0.30 -22.20
CA LYS A 166 -3.84 -1.21 -23.35
C LYS A 166 -2.73 -2.26 -23.38
N GLU A 167 -1.52 -1.88 -22.99
CA GLU A 167 -0.40 -2.81 -22.86
C GLU A 167 -0.67 -3.84 -21.75
N LEU A 168 -1.14 -3.39 -20.59
CA LEU A 168 -1.50 -4.26 -19.46
C LEU A 168 -2.67 -5.21 -19.77
N GLU A 169 -3.70 -4.74 -20.48
CA GLU A 169 -4.78 -5.61 -20.99
C GLU A 169 -4.22 -6.69 -21.91
N GLY A 170 -3.33 -6.33 -22.85
CA GLY A 170 -2.65 -7.27 -23.73
C GLY A 170 -1.77 -8.30 -23.02
N MET A 171 -1.29 -7.99 -21.82
CA MET A 171 -0.53 -8.91 -20.96
C MET A 171 -1.41 -9.88 -20.17
N GLY A 172 -2.75 -9.72 -20.21
CA GLY A 172 -3.70 -10.61 -19.55
C GLY A 172 -4.31 -10.05 -18.26
N ALA A 173 -4.40 -8.73 -18.12
CA ALA A 173 -5.16 -8.11 -17.03
C ALA A 173 -6.65 -8.46 -17.13
N ASP A 174 -7.27 -8.82 -16.01
CA ASP A 174 -8.72 -9.02 -15.88
C ASP A 174 -9.45 -7.72 -15.49
N ALA A 175 -8.72 -6.74 -14.95
CA ALA A 175 -9.15 -5.37 -14.66
C ALA A 175 -7.95 -4.41 -14.68
N ILE A 176 -8.20 -3.12 -14.94
CA ILE A 176 -7.19 -2.05 -14.86
C ILE A 176 -7.49 -1.16 -13.65
N CYS A 177 -6.52 -1.03 -12.74
CA CYS A 177 -6.60 -0.14 -11.59
C CYS A 177 -5.88 1.20 -11.85
N ILE A 178 -6.56 2.32 -11.69
CA ILE A 178 -5.93 3.63 -11.53
C ILE A 178 -5.59 3.79 -10.04
N LYS A 179 -4.31 3.79 -9.69
CA LYS A 179 -3.86 3.96 -8.31
C LYS A 179 -3.28 5.35 -8.07
N ASP A 180 -4.12 6.23 -7.52
CA ASP A 180 -3.74 7.56 -7.04
C ASP A 180 -3.41 7.52 -5.53
N MET A 181 -2.20 7.09 -5.23
CA MET A 181 -1.71 6.90 -3.87
C MET A 181 -1.45 8.21 -3.10
N ALA A 182 -1.35 9.34 -3.78
CA ALA A 182 -1.07 10.64 -3.19
C ALA A 182 -2.27 11.60 -3.25
N ASN A 183 -3.42 11.19 -3.78
CA ASN A 183 -4.59 12.04 -4.01
C ASN A 183 -4.27 13.28 -4.89
N LEU A 184 -3.65 13.01 -6.05
CA LEU A 184 -3.28 13.98 -7.09
C LEU A 184 -4.29 14.04 -8.24
N LEU A 185 -5.09 13.00 -8.45
CA LEU A 185 -6.09 12.92 -9.50
C LEU A 185 -7.31 13.77 -9.11
N LEU A 186 -7.41 14.93 -9.76
CA LEU A 186 -8.52 15.85 -9.54
C LEU A 186 -9.79 15.37 -10.27
N PRO A 187 -10.99 15.87 -9.88
CA PRO A 187 -12.24 15.25 -10.30
C PRO A 187 -12.52 15.31 -11.81
N MET A 188 -12.17 16.40 -12.49
CA MET A 188 -12.40 16.53 -13.93
C MET A 188 -11.45 15.66 -14.75
N GLU A 189 -10.21 15.55 -14.28
CA GLU A 189 -9.18 14.68 -14.83
C GLU A 189 -9.55 13.21 -14.63
N ALA A 190 -10.15 12.86 -13.48
CA ALA A 190 -10.69 11.53 -13.23
C ALA A 190 -11.81 11.19 -14.21
N TYR A 191 -12.74 12.12 -14.43
CA TYR A 191 -13.81 11.93 -15.40
C TYR A 191 -13.26 11.69 -16.81
N SER A 192 -12.31 12.52 -17.25
CA SER A 192 -11.68 12.42 -18.57
C SER A 192 -10.93 11.10 -18.74
N LEU A 193 -10.04 10.77 -17.80
CA LEU A 193 -9.20 9.59 -17.86
C LEU A 193 -10.04 8.29 -17.82
N VAL A 194 -11.02 8.20 -16.92
CA VAL A 194 -11.91 7.03 -16.84
C VAL A 194 -12.65 6.84 -18.15
N LYS A 195 -13.20 7.91 -18.73
CA LYS A 195 -13.91 7.84 -20.01
C LYS A 195 -12.97 7.33 -21.12
N ALA A 196 -11.77 7.90 -21.24
CA ALA A 196 -10.79 7.50 -22.25
C ALA A 196 -10.36 6.03 -22.09
N LEU A 197 -10.21 5.56 -20.84
CA LEU A 197 -9.91 4.15 -20.56
C LEU A 197 -11.06 3.23 -20.96
N LYS A 198 -12.31 3.57 -20.62
CA LYS A 198 -13.50 2.79 -21.01
C LYS A 198 -13.71 2.71 -22.51
N GLU A 199 -13.24 3.70 -23.26
CA GLU A 199 -13.25 3.70 -24.73
C GLU A 199 -12.10 2.87 -25.34
N THR A 200 -11.04 2.59 -24.56
CA THR A 200 -9.81 1.96 -25.06
C THR A 200 -9.67 0.48 -24.69
N VAL A 201 -10.01 0.11 -23.44
CA VAL A 201 -9.90 -1.26 -22.94
C VAL A 201 -11.29 -1.86 -22.68
N SER A 202 -11.39 -3.18 -22.79
CA SER A 202 -12.63 -3.93 -22.61
C SER A 202 -12.87 -4.39 -21.17
N VAL A 203 -11.79 -4.52 -20.40
CA VAL A 203 -11.83 -4.95 -19.01
C VAL A 203 -12.35 -3.85 -18.06
N PRO A 204 -12.89 -4.21 -16.87
CA PRO A 204 -13.34 -3.24 -15.89
C PRO A 204 -12.25 -2.26 -15.44
N ILE A 205 -12.65 -1.02 -15.15
CA ILE A 205 -11.79 0.00 -14.56
C ILE A 205 -12.08 0.10 -13.07
N HIS A 206 -11.01 0.01 -12.28
CA HIS A 206 -11.03 0.17 -10.84
C HIS A 206 -10.30 1.47 -10.47
N LEU A 207 -10.92 2.37 -9.70
CA LEU A 207 -10.24 3.57 -9.20
C LEU A 207 -9.93 3.45 -7.70
N HIS A 208 -8.64 3.50 -7.39
CA HIS A 208 -8.12 3.65 -6.05
C HIS A 208 -7.59 5.08 -5.87
N THR A 209 -8.19 5.86 -4.97
CA THR A 209 -7.66 7.16 -4.57
C THR A 209 -7.63 7.30 -3.06
N HIS A 210 -6.56 7.88 -2.54
CA HIS A 210 -6.57 8.41 -1.18
C HIS A 210 -7.38 9.71 -1.13
N ASN A 211 -7.59 10.27 0.06
CA ASN A 211 -8.31 11.53 0.28
C ASN A 211 -7.46 12.62 0.98
N THR A 212 -6.13 12.52 0.83
CA THR A 212 -5.17 13.38 1.55
C THR A 212 -5.38 14.85 1.25
N SER A 213 -5.67 15.21 -0.01
CA SER A 213 -5.92 16.59 -0.43
C SER A 213 -7.37 17.03 -0.25
N GLY A 214 -8.24 16.13 0.23
CA GLY A 214 -9.67 16.39 0.43
C GLY A 214 -10.50 16.40 -0.85
N THR A 215 -9.94 15.89 -1.95
CA THR A 215 -10.61 15.85 -3.26
C THR A 215 -11.14 14.47 -3.64
N GLY A 216 -10.74 13.43 -2.90
CA GLY A 216 -11.03 12.03 -3.21
C GLY A 216 -12.51 11.71 -3.36
N ASP A 217 -13.38 12.25 -2.49
CA ASP A 217 -14.84 12.04 -2.60
C ASP A 217 -15.40 12.58 -3.93
N MET A 218 -14.96 13.79 -4.33
CA MET A 218 -15.36 14.40 -5.61
C MET A 218 -14.77 13.63 -6.79
N THR A 219 -13.54 13.15 -6.66
CA THR A 219 -12.86 12.31 -7.65
C THR A 219 -13.61 11.01 -7.90
N LEU A 220 -14.03 10.30 -6.84
CA LEU A 220 -14.83 9.08 -6.98
C LEU A 220 -16.21 9.35 -7.59
N LEU A 221 -16.88 10.43 -7.18
CA LEU A 221 -18.17 10.81 -7.76
C LEU A 221 -18.05 11.09 -9.26
N MET A 222 -17.04 11.87 -9.67
CA MET A 222 -16.81 12.18 -11.08
C MET A 222 -16.39 10.95 -11.89
N ALA A 223 -15.60 10.05 -11.32
CA ALA A 223 -15.29 8.76 -11.93
C ALA A 223 -16.55 7.88 -12.11
N ALA A 224 -17.47 7.90 -11.14
CA ALA A 224 -18.78 7.24 -11.26
C ALA A 224 -19.61 7.82 -12.40
N TYR A 225 -19.64 9.15 -12.55
CA TYR A 225 -20.24 9.82 -13.72
C TYR A 225 -19.61 9.39 -15.04
N ALA A 226 -18.29 9.17 -15.07
CA ALA A 226 -17.56 8.70 -16.25
C ALA A 226 -17.72 7.18 -16.52
N GLY A 227 -18.38 6.43 -15.64
CA GLY A 227 -18.65 5.01 -15.83
C GLY A 227 -17.55 4.07 -15.36
N VAL A 228 -16.72 4.48 -14.38
CA VAL A 228 -15.81 3.57 -13.66
C VAL A 228 -16.58 2.36 -13.13
N ASP A 229 -16.01 1.16 -13.12
CA ASP A 229 -16.76 -0.04 -12.72
C ASP A 229 -16.68 -0.28 -11.21
N ILE A 230 -15.49 -0.08 -10.63
CA ILE A 230 -15.20 -0.36 -9.23
C ILE A 230 -14.45 0.83 -8.61
N VAL A 231 -14.71 1.15 -7.35
CA VAL A 231 -13.91 2.11 -6.58
C VAL A 231 -13.50 1.53 -5.23
N ASP A 232 -12.33 1.95 -4.74
CA ASP A 232 -11.92 1.68 -3.36
C ASP A 232 -12.44 2.77 -2.42
N THR A 233 -12.98 2.32 -1.29
CA THR A 233 -13.33 3.16 -0.14
C THR A 233 -12.83 2.50 1.15
N ALA A 234 -12.93 3.21 2.27
CA ALA A 234 -12.71 2.64 3.60
C ALA A 234 -13.93 2.90 4.48
N LEU A 235 -14.29 1.97 5.37
CA LEU A 235 -15.31 2.25 6.39
C LEU A 235 -14.95 3.51 7.19
N SER A 236 -15.96 4.33 7.49
CA SER A 236 -15.83 5.67 8.07
C SER A 236 -14.93 5.80 9.30
N PRO A 237 -14.78 4.82 10.22
CA PRO A 237 -13.90 4.97 11.37
C PRO A 237 -12.42 5.14 11.04
N MET A 238 -11.99 4.70 9.86
CA MET A 238 -10.61 4.84 9.38
C MET A 238 -10.54 5.32 7.93
N ALA A 239 -11.56 6.06 7.48
CA ALA A 239 -11.60 6.71 6.18
C ALA A 239 -11.03 8.13 6.23
N ASN A 240 -10.92 8.75 5.06
CA ASN A 240 -10.50 10.13 4.84
C ASN A 240 -9.08 10.46 5.34
N GLY A 241 -8.70 11.73 5.20
CA GLY A 241 -7.31 12.16 5.40
C GLY A 241 -6.38 11.34 4.51
N THR A 242 -5.35 10.76 5.09
CA THR A 242 -4.41 9.88 4.37
C THR A 242 -5.01 8.56 3.91
N SER A 243 -6.25 8.20 4.28
CA SER A 243 -6.95 6.97 3.84
C SER A 243 -7.82 7.24 2.59
N GLN A 244 -8.62 6.26 2.17
CA GLN A 244 -9.59 6.38 1.08
C GLN A 244 -10.86 7.13 1.53
N PRO A 245 -11.67 7.67 0.59
CA PRO A 245 -13.01 8.18 0.88
C PRO A 245 -13.89 7.21 1.67
N ALA A 246 -14.83 7.75 2.45
CA ALA A 246 -15.68 6.94 3.32
C ALA A 246 -16.71 6.12 2.52
N THR A 247 -16.76 4.82 2.76
CA THR A 247 -17.69 3.86 2.12
C THR A 247 -19.14 4.32 2.26
N GLU A 248 -19.56 4.62 3.49
CA GLU A 248 -20.94 4.97 3.82
C GLU A 248 -21.39 6.25 3.10
N SER A 249 -20.49 7.24 2.99
CA SER A 249 -20.78 8.51 2.33
C SER A 249 -21.04 8.34 0.84
N LEU A 250 -20.24 7.53 0.14
CA LEU A 250 -20.43 7.29 -1.29
C LEU A 250 -21.69 6.45 -1.55
N VAL A 251 -21.95 5.43 -0.72
CA VAL A 251 -23.18 4.61 -0.80
C VAL A 251 -24.42 5.48 -0.64
N ALA A 252 -24.45 6.33 0.40
CA ALA A 252 -25.56 7.27 0.62
C ALA A 252 -25.74 8.26 -0.55
N THR A 253 -24.62 8.72 -1.12
CA THR A 253 -24.63 9.68 -2.25
C THR A 253 -25.24 9.09 -3.52
N LEU A 254 -25.02 7.80 -3.78
CA LEU A 254 -25.49 7.14 -5.00
C LEU A 254 -26.85 6.45 -4.84
N GLN A 255 -27.41 6.40 -3.63
CA GLN A 255 -28.69 5.74 -3.37
C GLN A 255 -29.82 6.34 -4.22
N GLY A 256 -30.59 5.47 -4.89
CA GLY A 256 -31.69 5.86 -5.79
C GLY A 256 -31.25 6.39 -7.15
N THR A 257 -29.94 6.54 -7.41
CA THR A 257 -29.43 6.88 -8.75
C THR A 257 -29.30 5.63 -9.62
N VAL A 258 -29.03 5.80 -10.92
CA VAL A 258 -28.73 4.67 -11.83
C VAL A 258 -27.41 3.94 -11.48
N ARG A 259 -26.61 4.54 -10.59
CA ARG A 259 -25.34 3.99 -10.08
C ARG A 259 -25.44 3.50 -8.64
N ASP A 260 -26.66 3.39 -8.08
CA ASP A 260 -26.89 2.84 -6.74
C ASP A 260 -26.11 1.53 -6.55
N THR A 261 -25.35 1.44 -5.47
CA THR A 261 -24.47 0.30 -5.17
C THR A 261 -25.25 -0.92 -4.69
N GLY A 262 -26.48 -0.72 -4.21
CA GLY A 262 -27.29 -1.74 -3.56
C GLY A 262 -26.79 -2.15 -2.17
N LEU A 263 -25.77 -1.47 -1.63
CA LEU A 263 -25.21 -1.78 -0.31
C LEU A 263 -26.05 -1.17 0.82
N SER A 264 -26.17 -1.90 1.93
CA SER A 264 -26.97 -1.48 3.08
C SER A 264 -26.14 -0.71 4.11
N LEU A 265 -26.45 0.57 4.30
CA LEU A 265 -25.90 1.39 5.38
C LEU A 265 -26.22 0.80 6.77
N GLU A 266 -27.37 0.16 6.93
CA GLU A 266 -27.77 -0.50 8.18
C GLU A 266 -26.83 -1.66 8.54
N LYS A 267 -26.43 -2.47 7.54
CA LYS A 267 -25.44 -3.54 7.73
C LYS A 267 -24.05 -2.99 8.09
N MET A 268 -23.68 -1.83 7.56
CA MET A 268 -22.37 -1.20 7.80
C MET A 268 -22.27 -0.58 9.20
N SER A 269 -23.37 -0.03 9.73
CA SER A 269 -23.41 0.66 11.03
C SER A 269 -22.77 -0.12 12.20
N PRO A 270 -23.13 -1.40 12.49
CA PRO A 270 -22.49 -2.15 13.57
C PRO A 270 -21.00 -2.44 13.32
N VAL A 271 -20.61 -2.64 12.07
CA VAL A 271 -19.21 -2.87 11.68
C VAL A 271 -18.38 -1.60 11.89
N ALA A 272 -18.90 -0.44 11.48
CA ALA A 272 -18.29 0.85 11.75
C ALA A 272 -18.22 1.13 13.27
N ALA A 273 -19.22 0.72 14.05
CA ALA A 273 -19.17 0.85 15.50
C ALA A 273 -18.05 0.00 16.14
N HIS A 274 -17.79 -1.20 15.62
CA HIS A 274 -16.65 -2.01 16.02
C HIS A 274 -15.31 -1.34 15.69
N PHE A 275 -15.09 -0.96 14.43
CA PHE A 275 -13.83 -0.34 14.01
C PHE A 275 -13.60 1.04 14.62
N ARG A 276 -14.65 1.75 15.08
CA ARG A 276 -14.48 2.97 15.88
C ARG A 276 -13.81 2.71 17.21
N LYS A 277 -14.09 1.59 17.87
CA LYS A 277 -13.40 1.18 19.09
C LYS A 277 -11.94 0.82 18.80
N VAL A 278 -11.68 0.16 17.68
CA VAL A 278 -10.31 -0.16 17.21
C VAL A 278 -9.53 1.12 16.93
N ALA A 279 -10.11 2.07 16.19
CA ALA A 279 -9.48 3.36 15.91
C ALA A 279 -9.17 4.13 17.20
N GLN A 280 -10.11 4.16 18.16
CA GLN A 280 -9.88 4.77 19.47
C GLN A 280 -8.72 4.10 20.22
N ARG A 281 -8.67 2.77 20.25
CA ARG A 281 -7.55 2.01 20.85
C ARG A 281 -6.21 2.38 20.22
N LEU A 282 -6.15 2.47 18.89
CA LEU A 282 -4.94 2.84 18.15
C LEU A 282 -4.52 4.29 18.44
N GLN A 283 -5.49 5.19 18.59
CA GLN A 283 -5.24 6.58 18.97
C GLN A 283 -4.73 6.69 20.42
N ASP A 284 -5.37 6.00 21.36
CA ASP A 284 -4.97 5.98 22.78
C ASP A 284 -3.56 5.38 22.96
N ALA A 285 -3.18 4.43 22.11
CA ALA A 285 -1.83 3.86 22.05
C ALA A 285 -0.79 4.77 21.36
N GLY A 286 -1.19 5.96 20.87
CA GLY A 286 -0.31 6.88 20.14
C GLY A 286 0.12 6.42 18.76
N ILE A 287 -0.55 5.41 18.20
CA ILE A 287 -0.24 4.81 16.90
C ILE A 287 -0.94 5.57 15.76
N LEU A 288 -2.19 5.98 16.00
CA LEU A 288 -2.97 6.80 15.08
C LEU A 288 -2.81 8.27 15.48
N ASP A 289 -2.02 9.04 14.71
CA ASP A 289 -1.85 10.49 14.92
C ASP A 289 -3.01 11.25 14.27
N PRO A 290 -3.80 12.06 15.01
CA PRO A 290 -4.90 12.85 14.45
C PRO A 290 -4.53 13.75 13.27
N LYS A 291 -3.25 14.09 13.06
CA LYS A 291 -2.79 14.83 11.88
C LYS A 291 -3.08 14.08 10.58
N VAL A 292 -2.96 12.75 10.57
CA VAL A 292 -3.16 11.94 9.35
C VAL A 292 -4.63 11.85 8.93
N LEU A 293 -5.54 12.30 9.79
CA LEU A 293 -6.98 12.38 9.53
C LEU A 293 -7.38 13.71 8.86
N ARG A 294 -6.48 14.70 8.85
CA ARG A 294 -6.75 16.04 8.32
C ARG A 294 -6.40 16.11 6.84
N VAL A 295 -7.07 17.03 6.15
CA VAL A 295 -6.73 17.41 4.78
C VAL A 295 -5.40 18.15 4.75
N ASP A 296 -4.52 17.76 3.84
CA ASP A 296 -3.28 18.45 3.50
C ASP A 296 -3.24 18.74 2.00
N THR A 297 -3.62 19.96 1.63
CA THR A 297 -3.63 20.41 0.23
C THR A 297 -2.24 20.62 -0.34
N ASN A 298 -1.19 20.70 0.49
CA ASN A 298 0.18 20.87 0.02
C ASN A 298 0.68 19.66 -0.79
N THR A 299 0.05 18.50 -0.62
CA THR A 299 0.29 17.33 -1.45
C THR A 299 0.09 17.65 -2.95
N LEU A 300 -0.85 18.53 -3.30
CA LEU A 300 -1.09 18.94 -4.69
C LEU A 300 0.04 19.83 -5.23
N LEU A 301 0.73 20.56 -4.36
CA LEU A 301 1.83 21.45 -4.73
C LEU A 301 3.15 20.68 -4.88
N TYR A 302 3.51 19.91 -3.86
CA TYR A 302 4.81 19.25 -3.79
C TYR A 302 4.79 17.84 -4.39
N GLN A 303 3.60 17.23 -4.51
CA GLN A 303 3.41 15.85 -4.97
C GLN A 303 4.17 14.82 -4.11
N VAL A 304 4.48 15.20 -2.87
CA VAL A 304 5.19 14.38 -1.88
C VAL A 304 4.14 13.68 -1.01
N PRO A 305 4.08 12.33 -1.00
CA PRO A 305 3.17 11.61 -0.13
C PRO A 305 3.44 11.93 1.36
N GLY A 306 2.40 11.98 2.20
CA GLY A 306 2.55 12.35 3.61
C GLY A 306 3.55 11.48 4.39
N GLY A 307 3.59 10.16 4.13
CA GLY A 307 4.57 9.26 4.74
C GLY A 307 6.03 9.51 4.32
N MET A 308 6.25 10.07 3.13
CA MET A 308 7.57 10.56 2.72
C MET A 308 7.91 11.85 3.47
N LEU A 309 6.95 12.76 3.62
CA LEU A 309 7.14 14.04 4.31
C LEU A 309 7.58 13.87 5.77
N SER A 310 6.92 12.99 6.52
CA SER A 310 7.28 12.71 7.91
C SER A 310 8.67 12.10 8.05
N ASN A 311 9.06 11.22 7.12
CA ASN A 311 10.41 10.66 7.07
C ASN A 311 11.48 11.73 6.77
N LEU A 312 11.22 12.64 5.83
CA LEU A 312 12.13 13.75 5.52
C LEU A 312 12.34 14.67 6.73
N ILE A 313 11.27 15.01 7.45
CA ILE A 313 11.34 15.80 8.68
C ILE A 313 12.20 15.08 9.73
N SER A 314 12.01 13.77 9.91
CA SER A 314 12.82 12.97 10.84
C SER A 314 14.30 12.97 10.46
N GLN A 315 14.63 12.82 9.17
CA GLN A 315 16.01 12.88 8.67
C GLN A 315 16.65 14.26 8.92
N LEU A 316 15.93 15.35 8.64
CA LEU A 316 16.40 16.71 8.90
C LEU A 316 16.61 16.97 10.39
N LYS A 317 15.71 16.48 11.24
CA LYS A 317 15.83 16.57 12.70
C LYS A 317 17.05 15.81 13.22
N GLN A 318 17.28 14.59 12.74
CA GLN A 318 18.48 13.80 13.09
C GLN A 318 19.77 14.49 12.66
N ALA A 319 19.74 15.22 11.54
CA ALA A 319 20.87 16.01 11.07
C ALA A 319 21.01 17.38 11.76
N GLY A 320 20.07 17.79 12.62
CA GLY A 320 20.03 19.12 13.21
C GLY A 320 19.82 20.25 12.18
N LYS A 321 19.09 19.97 11.09
CA LYS A 321 18.87 20.85 9.93
C LYS A 321 17.39 21.05 9.62
N GLU A 322 16.54 21.13 10.65
CA GLU A 322 15.09 21.32 10.49
C GLU A 322 14.75 22.62 9.73
N ASP A 323 15.61 23.63 9.82
CA ASP A 323 15.53 24.90 9.09
C ASP A 323 15.61 24.72 7.56
N LYS A 324 16.12 23.58 7.08
CA LYS A 324 16.29 23.24 5.65
C LYS A 324 15.08 22.56 5.01
N TYR A 325 13.97 22.46 5.73
CA TYR A 325 12.78 21.77 5.25
C TYR A 325 12.28 22.27 3.88
N TYR A 326 12.10 23.58 3.71
CA TYR A 326 11.61 24.13 2.44
C TYR A 326 12.64 24.03 1.31
N ASP A 327 13.94 24.09 1.63
CA ASP A 327 15.02 23.85 0.66
C ASP A 327 14.92 22.42 0.10
N VAL A 328 14.65 21.42 0.96
CA VAL A 328 14.44 20.02 0.54
C VAL A 328 13.20 19.87 -0.32
N LEU A 329 12.07 20.48 0.05
CA LEU A 329 10.84 20.46 -0.76
C LEU A 329 11.06 21.03 -2.16
N ALA A 330 11.86 22.09 -2.28
CA ALA A 330 12.21 22.69 -3.56
C ALA A 330 13.23 21.86 -4.39
N GLU A 331 13.97 20.95 -3.74
CA GLU A 331 14.97 20.09 -4.37
C GLU A 331 14.35 18.79 -4.91
N ILE A 332 13.33 18.23 -4.24
CA ILE A 332 12.61 17.01 -4.66
C ILE A 332 12.18 17.03 -6.14
N PRO A 333 11.47 18.05 -6.65
CA PRO A 333 11.04 18.06 -8.06
C PRO A 333 12.22 18.12 -9.03
N ARG A 334 13.38 18.67 -8.62
CA ARG A 334 14.60 18.71 -9.45
C ARG A 334 15.25 17.34 -9.51
N VAL A 335 15.38 16.67 -8.36
CA VAL A 335 15.88 15.29 -8.31
C VAL A 335 14.96 14.36 -9.09
N ARG A 336 13.65 14.51 -8.92
CA ARG A 336 12.65 13.73 -9.66
C ARG A 336 12.80 13.92 -11.17
N LYS A 337 13.01 15.15 -11.65
CA LYS A 337 13.28 15.44 -13.07
C LYS A 337 14.55 14.75 -13.54
N ASP A 338 15.65 14.90 -12.79
CA ASP A 338 16.95 14.34 -13.16
C ASP A 338 16.92 12.80 -13.20
N PHE A 339 15.98 12.19 -12.47
CA PHE A 339 15.74 10.74 -12.43
C PHE A 339 14.67 10.29 -13.45
N GLY A 340 14.29 11.12 -14.43
CA GLY A 340 13.33 10.74 -15.46
C GLY A 340 11.88 10.66 -14.97
N TYR A 341 11.50 11.52 -14.02
CA TYR A 341 10.14 11.68 -13.52
C TYR A 341 9.42 10.41 -13.00
N PRO A 342 10.04 9.56 -12.16
CA PRO A 342 9.32 8.42 -11.60
C PRO A 342 8.07 8.89 -10.83
N PRO A 343 6.96 8.13 -10.84
CA PRO A 343 5.90 8.29 -9.83
C PRO A 343 6.53 8.26 -8.44
N LEU A 344 6.11 9.14 -7.52
CA LEU A 344 6.65 9.18 -6.16
C LEU A 344 5.85 8.25 -5.23
N VAL A 345 6.11 6.95 -5.37
CA VAL A 345 5.53 5.87 -4.57
C VAL A 345 6.66 5.03 -3.97
N THR A 346 6.41 4.22 -2.94
CA THR A 346 7.48 3.37 -2.38
C THR A 346 7.98 2.36 -3.43
N PRO A 347 9.29 2.34 -3.77
CA PRO A 347 10.41 2.96 -3.06
C PRO A 347 10.94 4.27 -3.68
N SER A 348 10.49 4.65 -4.88
CA SER A 348 10.99 5.85 -5.60
C SER A 348 10.81 7.15 -4.81
N SER A 349 9.72 7.29 -4.04
CA SER A 349 9.54 8.42 -3.13
C SER A 349 10.71 8.58 -2.14
N GLN A 350 11.11 7.50 -1.47
CA GLN A 350 12.19 7.52 -0.48
C GLN A 350 13.55 7.78 -1.13
N ILE A 351 13.78 7.20 -2.32
CA ILE A 351 15.03 7.35 -3.07
C ILE A 351 15.23 8.80 -3.51
N VAL A 352 14.20 9.41 -4.13
CA VAL A 352 14.23 10.82 -4.55
C VAL A 352 14.33 11.74 -3.33
N GLY A 353 13.55 11.46 -2.29
CA GLY A 353 13.55 12.26 -1.06
C GLY A 353 14.88 12.28 -0.34
N THR A 354 15.50 11.11 -0.16
CA THR A 354 16.78 11.00 0.55
C THR A 354 17.90 11.64 -0.26
N GLN A 355 17.90 11.49 -1.59
CA GLN A 355 18.85 12.21 -2.44
C GLN A 355 18.67 13.73 -2.34
N ALA A 356 17.43 14.23 -2.29
CA ALA A 356 17.16 15.66 -2.11
C ALA A 356 17.66 16.18 -0.75
N VAL A 357 17.44 15.43 0.34
CA VAL A 357 17.99 15.76 1.66
C VAL A 357 19.52 15.81 1.62
N MET A 358 20.16 14.83 1.00
CA MET A 358 21.63 14.81 0.87
C MET A 358 22.15 16.00 0.06
N ASN A 359 21.51 16.36 -1.04
CA ASN A 359 21.88 17.51 -1.86
C ASN A 359 21.86 18.81 -1.03
N VAL A 360 20.81 19.01 -0.23
CA VAL A 360 20.64 20.21 0.59
C VAL A 360 21.60 20.24 1.77
N ILE A 361 21.75 19.12 2.51
CA ILE A 361 22.64 19.06 3.67
C ILE A 361 24.12 19.25 3.26
N MET A 362 24.51 18.70 2.11
CA MET A 362 25.89 18.80 1.61
C MET A 362 26.19 20.15 0.92
N GLY A 363 25.16 20.97 0.66
CA GLY A 363 25.29 22.26 -0.02
C GLY A 363 25.66 22.16 -1.50
N GLU A 364 25.62 20.96 -2.08
CA GLU A 364 26.03 20.67 -3.46
C GLU A 364 25.22 19.49 -4.02
N ARG A 365 24.52 19.71 -5.13
CA ARG A 365 23.69 18.67 -5.77
C ARG A 365 24.59 17.53 -6.26
N TYR A 366 24.26 16.31 -5.87
CA TYR A 366 24.90 15.09 -6.35
C TYR A 366 26.39 14.94 -5.98
N LYS A 367 26.84 15.61 -4.92
CA LYS A 367 28.17 15.37 -4.34
C LYS A 367 28.33 13.93 -3.85
N THR A 368 27.24 13.36 -3.33
CA THR A 368 27.16 11.98 -2.88
C THR A 368 25.81 11.39 -3.29
N PHE A 369 25.78 10.07 -3.40
CA PHE A 369 24.59 9.32 -3.79
C PHE A 369 24.37 8.17 -2.81
N PRO A 370 23.15 8.02 -2.26
CA PRO A 370 22.71 6.76 -1.66
C PRO A 370 22.87 5.60 -2.63
N LYS A 371 23.03 4.39 -2.08
CA LYS A 371 23.12 3.16 -2.86
C LYS A 371 21.91 2.99 -3.79
N GLU A 372 20.72 3.20 -3.25
CA GLU A 372 19.45 3.03 -3.95
C GLU A 372 19.27 4.07 -5.07
N SER A 373 19.77 5.29 -4.88
CA SER A 373 19.77 6.32 -5.93
C SER A 373 20.68 5.93 -7.09
N ARG A 374 21.88 5.39 -6.80
CA ARG A 374 22.76 4.87 -7.87
C ARG A 374 22.12 3.68 -8.59
N ALA A 375 21.55 2.74 -7.85
CA ALA A 375 20.87 1.57 -8.39
C ALA A 375 19.71 1.96 -9.34
N MET A 376 18.89 2.94 -8.96
CA MET A 376 17.84 3.48 -9.82
C MET A 376 18.40 4.11 -11.10
N LEU A 377 19.44 4.93 -11.00
CA LEU A 377 20.08 5.55 -12.16
C LEU A 377 20.73 4.53 -13.10
N LYS A 378 21.21 3.40 -12.54
CA LYS A 378 21.78 2.26 -13.27
C LYS A 378 20.72 1.35 -13.92
N GLY A 379 19.44 1.54 -13.61
CA GLY A 379 18.34 0.75 -14.17
C GLY A 379 18.00 -0.52 -13.38
N GLU A 380 18.55 -0.70 -12.17
CA GLU A 380 18.32 -1.90 -11.34
C GLU A 380 16.87 -2.02 -10.81
N TYR A 381 16.09 -0.94 -10.89
CA TYR A 381 14.65 -0.92 -10.57
C TYR A 381 13.75 -1.06 -11.81
N GLY A 382 14.32 -1.07 -13.01
CA GLY A 382 13.59 -1.03 -14.27
C GLY A 382 13.76 0.30 -15.00
N LYS A 383 13.00 0.46 -16.08
CA LYS A 383 13.03 1.62 -16.96
C LYS A 383 12.30 2.79 -16.30
N LEU A 384 13.02 3.89 -16.15
CA LEU A 384 12.43 5.17 -15.73
C LEU A 384 11.54 5.73 -16.87
N PRO A 385 10.40 6.36 -16.55
CA PRO A 385 9.40 6.70 -17.56
C PRO A 385 9.85 7.82 -18.50
N GLY A 386 10.71 8.72 -18.03
CA GLY A 386 11.27 9.83 -18.79
C GLY A 386 12.77 9.71 -19.06
N GLU A 387 13.30 10.76 -19.69
CA GLU A 387 14.73 10.91 -19.92
C GLU A 387 15.48 11.16 -18.60
N VAL A 388 16.53 10.37 -18.36
CA VAL A 388 17.39 10.48 -17.18
C VAL A 388 18.54 11.42 -17.50
N SER A 389 18.95 12.25 -16.54
CA SER A 389 20.09 13.14 -16.73
C SER A 389 21.41 12.36 -16.81
N GLU A 390 22.03 12.35 -17.99
CA GLU A 390 23.33 11.71 -18.21
C GLU A 390 24.46 12.39 -17.41
N GLU A 391 24.36 13.70 -17.15
CA GLU A 391 25.29 14.39 -16.25
C GLU A 391 25.20 13.82 -14.82
N VAL A 392 23.98 13.54 -14.36
CA VAL A 392 23.75 12.97 -13.02
C VAL A 392 24.20 11.51 -12.96
N ARG A 393 24.00 10.72 -14.03
CA ARG A 393 24.57 9.36 -14.14
C ARG A 393 26.09 9.37 -14.09
N ALA A 394 26.74 10.27 -14.83
CA ALA A 394 28.18 10.43 -14.82
C ALA A 394 28.70 10.81 -13.41
N LYS A 395 28.02 11.74 -12.70
CA LYS A 395 28.35 12.08 -11.29
C LYS A 395 28.15 10.89 -10.33
N ALA A 396 27.20 10.00 -10.62
CA ALA A 396 27.01 8.76 -9.87
C ALA A 396 28.09 7.69 -10.19
N GLY A 397 29.00 7.96 -11.13
CA GLY A 397 30.05 7.03 -11.56
C GLY A 397 29.50 5.87 -12.39
N ILE A 398 28.41 6.09 -13.13
CA ILE A 398 27.77 5.09 -13.98
C ILE A 398 28.15 5.41 -15.43
N ALA A 399 28.91 4.53 -16.07
CA ALA A 399 29.21 4.66 -17.50
C ALA A 399 27.98 4.25 -18.33
N PRO A 400 27.80 4.77 -19.57
CA PRO A 400 26.67 4.40 -20.41
C PRO A 400 26.50 2.89 -20.63
N GLU A 401 27.62 2.15 -20.73
CA GLU A 401 27.67 0.69 -20.88
C GLU A 401 27.25 -0.08 -19.62
N ASP A 402 27.31 0.54 -18.44
CA ASP A 402 26.90 -0.05 -17.16
C ASP A 402 25.39 0.08 -16.91
N VAL A 403 24.67 0.87 -17.72
CA VAL A 403 23.23 1.07 -17.58
C VAL A 403 22.48 -0.17 -18.05
N ILE A 404 21.75 -0.80 -17.13
CA ILE A 404 20.92 -1.96 -17.40
C ILE A 404 19.66 -1.50 -18.15
N THR A 405 19.40 -2.12 -19.31
CA THR A 405 18.25 -1.80 -20.16
C THR A 405 17.27 -2.97 -20.33
N CYS A 406 17.66 -4.20 -19.99
CA CYS A 406 16.77 -5.36 -19.89
C CYS A 406 15.83 -5.25 -18.67
N ARG A 407 14.98 -6.26 -18.45
CA ARG A 407 14.23 -6.36 -17.19
C ARG A 407 15.23 -6.81 -16.10
N PRO A 408 15.33 -6.13 -14.94
CA PRO A 408 16.40 -6.44 -14.00
C PRO A 408 16.37 -7.87 -13.45
N ALA A 409 15.19 -8.50 -13.39
CA ALA A 409 15.07 -9.90 -12.99
C ALA A 409 15.64 -10.90 -14.01
N ASP A 410 15.89 -10.50 -15.26
CA ASP A 410 16.58 -11.35 -16.24
C ASP A 410 18.05 -11.59 -15.86
N LEU A 411 18.59 -10.79 -14.93
CA LEU A 411 19.95 -10.92 -14.39
C LEU A 411 19.99 -11.70 -13.07
N LEU A 412 18.85 -12.20 -12.60
CA LEU A 412 18.76 -12.96 -11.36
C LEU A 412 18.65 -14.45 -11.68
N GLU A 413 19.59 -15.23 -11.17
CA GLU A 413 19.49 -16.69 -11.14
C GLU A 413 18.36 -17.13 -10.20
N PRO A 414 17.72 -18.29 -10.42
CA PRO A 414 16.71 -18.84 -9.51
C PRO A 414 17.18 -18.85 -8.04
N GLU A 415 16.36 -18.30 -7.14
CA GLU A 415 16.74 -18.05 -5.75
C GLU A 415 16.04 -18.99 -4.75
N LEU A 416 14.94 -19.64 -5.11
CA LEU A 416 14.06 -20.32 -4.15
C LEU A 416 14.74 -21.53 -3.49
N ASP A 417 15.40 -22.38 -4.27
CA ASP A 417 16.12 -23.55 -3.73
C ASP A 417 17.31 -23.14 -2.88
N LYS A 418 17.96 -22.03 -3.21
CA LYS A 418 19.00 -21.45 -2.37
C LYS A 418 18.43 -21.07 -1.00
N TYR A 419 17.30 -20.38 -0.96
CA TYR A 419 16.64 -20.03 0.31
C TYR A 419 16.19 -21.26 1.10
N ARG A 420 15.69 -22.31 0.43
CA ARG A 420 15.36 -23.59 1.09
C ARG A 420 16.55 -24.21 1.79
N GLN A 421 17.72 -24.20 1.16
CA GLN A 421 18.94 -24.75 1.76
C GLN A 421 19.48 -23.85 2.86
N GLU A 422 19.54 -22.53 2.62
CA GLU A 422 20.03 -21.54 3.59
C GLU A 422 19.23 -21.58 4.89
N PHE A 423 17.90 -21.77 4.80
CA PHE A 423 17.01 -21.74 5.96
C PHE A 423 16.46 -23.12 6.38
N LYS A 424 17.06 -24.23 5.93
CA LYS A 424 16.59 -25.59 6.22
C LYS A 424 16.41 -25.91 7.72
N GLY A 425 17.23 -25.29 8.58
CA GLY A 425 17.16 -25.47 10.03
C GLY A 425 16.07 -24.64 10.73
N LEU A 426 15.42 -23.72 10.01
CA LEU A 426 14.48 -22.76 10.57
C LEU A 426 13.10 -22.83 9.91
N ALA A 427 13.06 -22.91 8.58
CA ALA A 427 11.81 -22.98 7.82
C ALA A 427 11.15 -24.36 7.98
N LYS A 428 9.85 -24.37 8.28
CA LYS A 428 9.04 -25.60 8.38
C LYS A 428 8.08 -25.80 7.20
N SER A 429 7.95 -24.81 6.33
CA SER A 429 7.13 -24.87 5.11
C SER A 429 7.68 -23.93 4.02
N ASP A 430 7.13 -24.01 2.81
CA ASP A 430 7.47 -23.08 1.73
C ASP A 430 7.05 -21.64 2.08
N GLU A 431 5.98 -21.43 2.84
CA GLU A 431 5.58 -20.11 3.34
C GLU A 431 6.64 -19.48 4.26
N ASP A 432 7.29 -20.28 5.10
CA ASP A 432 8.42 -19.81 5.92
C ASP A 432 9.61 -19.42 5.04
N VAL A 433 9.93 -20.24 4.02
CA VAL A 433 11.01 -19.95 3.06
C VAL A 433 10.75 -18.63 2.34
N LEU A 434 9.52 -18.39 1.87
CA LEU A 434 9.12 -17.13 1.24
C LEU A 434 9.23 -15.96 2.21
N SER A 435 8.80 -16.14 3.46
CA SER A 435 8.90 -15.09 4.49
C SER A 435 10.35 -14.71 4.78
N LEU A 436 11.23 -15.71 4.83
CA LEU A 436 12.67 -15.55 5.03
C LEU A 436 13.38 -14.94 3.82
N ALA A 437 12.99 -15.34 2.61
CA ALA A 437 13.49 -14.75 1.37
C ALA A 437 13.17 -13.25 1.29
N LEU A 438 11.94 -12.87 1.62
CA LEU A 438 11.51 -11.48 1.53
C LEU A 438 12.05 -10.60 2.66
N PHE A 439 12.14 -11.15 3.88
CA PHE A 439 12.49 -10.40 5.09
C PHE A 439 13.56 -11.11 5.93
N PRO A 440 14.78 -11.34 5.41
CA PRO A 440 15.82 -12.13 6.09
C PRO A 440 16.31 -11.50 7.40
N GLN A 441 16.03 -10.20 7.63
CA GLN A 441 16.39 -9.50 8.86
C GLN A 441 15.30 -9.55 9.95
N VAL A 442 14.08 -9.99 9.60
CA VAL A 442 12.91 -10.00 10.50
C VAL A 442 12.41 -11.41 10.72
N ALA A 443 12.18 -12.14 9.64
CA ALA A 443 11.55 -13.45 9.64
C ALA A 443 12.29 -14.46 10.53
N PRO A 444 13.64 -14.49 10.64
CA PRO A 444 14.29 -15.47 11.50
C PRO A 444 13.89 -15.34 12.97
N LYS A 445 13.96 -14.12 13.52
CA LYS A 445 13.58 -13.83 14.91
C LYS A 445 12.09 -14.09 15.16
N PHE A 446 11.25 -13.81 14.17
CA PHE A 446 9.82 -14.09 14.26
C PHE A 446 9.56 -15.60 14.33
N ILE A 447 10.13 -16.39 13.41
CA ILE A 447 9.93 -17.84 13.36
C ILE A 447 10.47 -18.52 14.62
N GLU A 448 11.67 -18.15 15.09
CA GLU A 448 12.23 -18.65 16.34
C GLU A 448 11.28 -18.42 17.52
N LYS A 449 10.68 -17.23 17.60
CA LYS A 449 9.73 -16.89 18.67
C LYS A 449 8.38 -17.58 18.51
N ARG A 450 7.87 -17.73 17.28
CA ARG A 450 6.64 -18.47 16.96
C ARG A 450 6.76 -19.93 17.39
N ASP A 451 7.94 -20.50 17.18
CA ASP A 451 8.21 -21.93 17.35
C ASP A 451 8.80 -22.29 18.71
N ALA A 452 9.23 -21.30 19.48
CA ALA A 452 9.69 -21.50 20.85
C ALA A 452 8.59 -22.17 21.70
N PRO A 453 8.94 -23.11 22.60
CA PRO A 453 7.99 -23.69 23.53
C PRO A 453 7.28 -22.57 24.29
N LYS A 454 5.95 -22.49 24.19
CA LYS A 454 5.18 -21.53 24.97
C LYS A 454 5.50 -21.78 26.45
N ALA A 455 6.02 -20.75 27.13
CA ALA A 455 6.20 -20.81 28.58
C ALA A 455 4.88 -21.24 29.22
N ALA A 456 4.94 -22.11 30.23
CA ALA A 456 3.77 -22.47 31.02
C ALA A 456 3.07 -21.16 31.43
N PRO A 457 1.73 -21.07 31.31
CA PRO A 457 1.02 -19.87 31.73
C PRO A 457 1.45 -19.55 33.16
N ALA A 458 1.83 -18.29 33.39
CA ALA A 458 2.14 -17.83 34.73
C ALA A 458 0.97 -18.23 35.65
N PRO A 459 1.23 -18.81 36.84
CA PRO A 459 0.16 -19.18 37.75
C PRO A 459 -0.77 -17.98 37.93
N ALA A 460 -2.08 -18.24 37.81
CA ALA A 460 -3.10 -17.21 37.94
C ALA A 460 -2.80 -16.34 39.15
N ALA A 461 -2.77 -15.01 38.95
CA ALA A 461 -2.68 -14.08 40.06
C ALA A 461 -3.77 -14.46 41.08
N PRO A 462 -3.44 -14.58 42.38
CA PRO A 462 -4.43 -14.97 43.38
C PRO A 462 -5.63 -14.02 43.27
N ALA A 463 -6.83 -14.60 43.30
CA ALA A 463 -8.07 -13.86 43.19
C ALA A 463 -8.04 -12.66 44.14
N ALA A 464 -8.31 -11.46 43.60
CA ALA A 464 -8.42 -10.26 44.41
C ALA A 464 -9.42 -10.53 45.54
N LYS A 465 -8.99 -10.36 46.79
CA LYS A 465 -9.89 -10.45 47.94
C LYS A 465 -11.07 -9.49 47.71
N PRO A 466 -12.30 -9.90 48.03
CA PRO A 466 -13.45 -9.00 48.00
C PRO A 466 -13.11 -7.71 48.75
N ALA A 467 -13.36 -6.56 48.12
CA ALA A 467 -13.17 -5.27 48.77
C ALA A 467 -14.06 -5.20 50.01
N ASP A 468 -13.45 -4.97 51.18
CA ASP A 468 -14.17 -4.69 52.41
C ASP A 468 -14.91 -3.34 52.24
N ALA A 469 -16.24 -3.39 52.26
CA ALA A 469 -17.10 -2.22 52.09
C ALA A 469 -16.94 -1.19 53.23
N ASN A 470 -16.26 -1.55 54.33
CA ASN A 470 -15.99 -0.67 55.47
C ASN A 470 -14.49 -0.35 55.68
N GLY A 471 -13.63 -0.66 54.71
CA GLY A 471 -12.21 -0.32 54.80
C GLY A 471 -11.97 1.20 54.75
N VAL A 472 -11.50 1.78 55.85
CA VAL A 472 -11.10 3.19 55.94
C VAL A 472 -10.00 3.47 54.90
N ARG A 473 -10.28 4.38 53.95
CA ARG A 473 -9.32 4.79 52.91
C ARG A 473 -8.59 6.05 53.37
N GLU A 474 -7.32 5.94 53.71
CA GLU A 474 -6.45 7.11 53.91
C GLU A 474 -6.04 7.66 52.54
N LEU A 475 -6.36 8.93 52.29
CA LEU A 475 -5.97 9.68 51.10
C LEU A 475 -4.70 10.48 51.42
N TYR A 476 -3.58 10.12 50.79
CA TYR A 476 -2.37 10.94 50.80
C TYR A 476 -2.45 11.97 49.66
N VAL A 477 -2.40 13.25 50.01
CA VAL A 477 -2.24 14.35 49.04
C VAL A 477 -0.81 14.86 49.17
N GLU A 478 0.05 14.56 48.19
CA GLU A 478 1.37 15.17 48.10
C GLU A 478 1.24 16.59 47.53
N TRP A 479 1.51 17.59 48.36
CA TRP A 479 1.73 18.97 47.93
C TRP A 479 3.21 19.16 47.60
N LYS A 480 3.53 19.56 46.36
CA LYS A 480 4.86 20.06 46.00
C LYS A 480 4.87 21.58 46.17
N ASN A 481 5.76 22.07 47.04
CA ASN A 481 6.14 23.48 47.13
C ASN A 481 7.10 23.86 46.01
#